data_AF-A0A0K8ULB8-F1
#
_entry.id   AF-A0A0K8ULB8-F1
#
_cell.length_a   1.000
_cell.length_b   1.000
_cell.length_c   1.000
_cell.angle_alpha   90.00
_cell.angle_beta   90.00
_cell.angle_gamma   90.00
#
_symmetry.space_group_name_H-M   'P 1'
#
loop_
_entity.id
_entity.type
_entity.pdbx_description
1 polymer ?
#
loop_
_entity_poly.entity_id
_entity_poly.type
_entity_poly.pdbx_seq_one_letter_code
_entity_poly.pdbx_strand_id
1 'polypeptide(L)'
;DAYDAIKRWFNYDVPARQEQLPLLIACLRLIQFDADFMFTHIQPLPGCELLAFKALLWTSKPEVRTKINMRFTEPRGISGTNCVEKTILAVCSSINPKLLQYNKAEDKWQEYASIKYKYQSCRTILKDDNLI
;
A
#
# COMPACT_ATOMS: atom_id res chain seq x y z
N ASP A 1 -15.59 -6.10 -3.61
CA ASP A 1 -14.14 -6.25 -3.91
C ASP A 1 -13.63 -7.59 -3.34
N ALA A 2 -12.30 -7.78 -3.15
CA ALA A 2 -11.74 -9.03 -2.61
C ALA A 2 -12.15 -9.30 -1.15
N TYR A 3 -12.31 -8.26 -0.33
CA TYR A 3 -12.81 -8.41 1.04
C TYR A 3 -14.26 -8.87 1.03
N ASP A 4 -15.12 -8.25 0.20
CA ASP A 4 -16.52 -8.67 0.06
C ASP A 4 -16.65 -10.11 -0.41
N ALA A 5 -15.76 -10.57 -1.30
CA ALA A 5 -15.74 -11.95 -1.77
C ALA A 5 -15.41 -12.93 -0.63
N ILE A 6 -14.41 -12.62 0.19
CA ILE A 6 -14.07 -13.41 1.39
C ILE A 6 -15.24 -13.41 2.38
N LYS A 7 -15.89 -12.25 2.60
CA LYS A 7 -17.03 -12.13 3.50
C LYS A 7 -18.23 -12.97 3.03
N ARG A 8 -18.57 -12.91 1.74
CA ARG A 8 -19.64 -13.75 1.15
C ARG A 8 -19.29 -15.23 1.23
N TRP A 9 -18.04 -15.59 0.97
CA TRP A 9 -17.54 -16.95 1.13
C TRP A 9 -17.67 -17.41 2.58
N PHE A 10 -17.22 -16.64 3.57
CA PHE A 10 -17.32 -17.01 4.97
C PHE A 10 -18.78 -17.20 5.40
N ASN A 11 -19.67 -16.25 5.05
CA ASN A 11 -21.07 -16.28 5.44
C ASN A 11 -21.88 -17.44 4.83
N TYR A 12 -21.40 -18.05 3.74
CA TYR A 12 -22.09 -19.18 3.11
C TYR A 12 -22.03 -20.44 3.98
N ASP A 13 -20.93 -20.65 4.72
CA ASP A 13 -20.75 -21.81 5.60
C ASP A 13 -19.78 -21.46 6.74
N VAL A 14 -20.30 -20.75 7.73
CA VAL A 14 -19.50 -20.20 8.85
C VAL A 14 -18.75 -21.30 9.61
N PRO A 15 -19.39 -22.40 10.06
CA PRO A 15 -18.70 -23.42 10.85
C PRO A 15 -17.54 -24.09 10.11
N ALA A 16 -17.73 -24.42 8.82
CA ALA A 16 -16.69 -25.10 8.05
C ALA A 16 -15.52 -24.18 7.65
N ARG A 17 -15.74 -22.85 7.67
CA ARG A 17 -14.80 -21.85 7.11
C ARG A 17 -14.10 -21.00 8.16
N GLN A 18 -14.45 -21.16 9.42
CA GLN A 18 -13.95 -20.34 10.52
C GLN A 18 -12.43 -20.44 10.67
N GLU A 19 -11.84 -21.63 10.51
CA GLU A 19 -10.40 -21.84 10.69
C GLU A 19 -9.56 -21.20 9.57
N GLN A 20 -10.08 -21.16 8.35
CA GLN A 20 -9.35 -20.63 7.19
C GLN A 20 -9.55 -19.13 7.00
N LEU A 21 -10.55 -18.52 7.67
CA LEU A 21 -10.85 -17.10 7.54
C LEU A 21 -9.63 -16.21 7.85
N PRO A 22 -8.89 -16.38 8.97
CA PRO A 22 -7.71 -15.56 9.24
C PRO A 22 -6.62 -15.69 8.16
N LEU A 23 -6.45 -16.88 7.59
CA LEU A 23 -5.47 -17.12 6.53
C LEU A 23 -5.82 -16.35 5.25
N LEU A 24 -7.11 -16.31 4.89
CA LEU A 24 -7.59 -15.56 3.73
C LEU A 24 -7.55 -14.05 3.96
N ILE A 25 -7.94 -13.58 5.15
CA ILE A 25 -7.85 -12.16 5.51
C ILE A 25 -6.39 -11.69 5.52
N ALA A 26 -5.45 -12.51 6.00
CA ALA A 26 -4.02 -12.21 5.95
C ALA A 26 -3.45 -12.15 4.51
N CYS A 27 -4.19 -12.62 3.50
CA CYS A 27 -3.82 -12.46 2.09
C CYS A 27 -4.23 -11.11 1.50
N LEU A 28 -5.07 -10.35 2.20
CA LEU A 28 -5.33 -8.96 1.87
C LEU A 28 -4.14 -8.08 2.26
N ARG A 29 -4.03 -6.92 1.61
CA ARG A 29 -3.04 -5.90 1.97
C ARG A 29 -3.55 -5.06 3.13
N LEU A 30 -3.57 -5.65 4.32
CA LEU A 30 -4.17 -5.03 5.51
C LEU A 30 -3.58 -3.65 5.83
N ILE A 31 -2.31 -3.41 5.51
CA ILE A 31 -1.64 -2.12 5.69
C ILE A 31 -2.17 -0.98 4.80
N GLN A 32 -3.05 -1.29 3.83
CA GLN A 32 -3.65 -0.31 2.91
C GLN A 32 -5.07 0.10 3.31
N PHE A 33 -5.67 -0.57 4.29
CA PHE A 33 -6.96 -0.17 4.84
C PHE A 33 -6.75 0.90 5.92
N ASP A 34 -7.67 1.85 5.99
CA ASP A 34 -7.71 2.83 7.07
C ASP A 34 -8.10 2.19 8.42
N ALA A 35 -7.88 2.93 9.50
CA ALA A 35 -8.11 2.41 10.83
C ALA A 35 -9.58 2.05 11.10
N ASP A 36 -10.52 2.86 10.59
CA ASP A 36 -11.95 2.64 10.78
C ASP A 36 -12.37 1.33 10.12
N PHE A 37 -11.91 1.06 8.89
CA PHE A 37 -12.13 -0.20 8.21
C PHE A 37 -11.55 -1.38 8.99
N MET A 38 -10.34 -1.25 9.54
CA MET A 38 -9.74 -2.32 10.34
C MET A 38 -10.57 -2.64 11.59
N PHE A 39 -11.03 -1.63 12.31
CA PHE A 39 -11.83 -1.79 13.54
C PHE A 39 -13.25 -2.29 13.28
N THR A 40 -13.89 -1.84 12.21
CA THR A 40 -15.30 -2.15 11.91
C THR A 40 -15.49 -3.43 11.12
N HIS A 41 -14.48 -3.86 10.36
CA HIS A 41 -14.63 -4.94 9.39
C HIS A 41 -13.64 -6.09 9.57
N ILE A 42 -12.40 -5.82 10.01
CA ILE A 42 -11.39 -6.88 10.16
C ILE A 42 -11.34 -7.42 11.58
N GLN A 43 -11.23 -6.54 12.59
CA GLN A 43 -11.14 -6.94 13.99
C GLN A 43 -12.32 -7.81 14.47
N PRO A 44 -13.59 -7.55 14.08
CA PRO A 44 -14.71 -8.35 14.58
C PRO A 44 -14.79 -9.77 13.99
N LEU A 45 -13.98 -10.09 12.97
CA LEU A 45 -13.97 -11.41 12.36
C LEU A 45 -13.24 -12.40 13.27
N PRO A 46 -13.78 -13.64 13.44
CA PRO A 46 -13.21 -14.61 14.35
C PRO A 46 -11.76 -14.95 13.96
N GLY A 47 -10.84 -14.80 14.90
CA GLY A 47 -9.41 -15.09 14.71
C GLY A 47 -8.64 -14.02 13.93
N CYS A 48 -9.26 -12.89 13.60
CA CYS A 48 -8.63 -11.78 12.87
C CYS A 48 -8.23 -10.59 13.76
N GLU A 49 -8.52 -10.64 15.06
CA GLU A 49 -8.29 -9.57 16.03
C GLU A 49 -6.80 -9.17 16.01
N LEU A 50 -5.92 -10.15 16.18
CA LEU A 50 -4.47 -9.92 16.20
C LEU A 50 -3.93 -9.43 14.85
N LEU A 51 -4.53 -9.85 13.73
CA LEU A 51 -4.16 -9.38 12.40
C LEU A 51 -4.48 -7.88 12.26
N ALA A 52 -5.65 -7.46 12.76
CA ALA A 52 -6.04 -6.06 12.74
C ALA A 52 -5.09 -5.18 13.55
N PHE A 53 -4.81 -5.58 14.80
CA PHE A 53 -3.87 -4.86 15.65
C PHE A 53 -2.46 -4.80 15.08
N LYS A 54 -1.95 -5.90 14.53
CA LYS A 54 -0.62 -5.92 13.89
C LYS A 54 -0.55 -4.96 12.70
N ALA A 55 -1.56 -4.93 11.85
CA ALA A 55 -1.61 -4.02 10.71
C ALA A 55 -1.65 -2.55 11.15
N LEU A 56 -2.51 -2.20 12.11
CA LEU A 56 -2.61 -0.85 12.67
C LEU A 56 -1.31 -0.39 13.33
N LEU A 57 -0.67 -1.27 14.08
CA LEU A 57 0.60 -0.97 14.73
C LEU A 57 1.73 -0.79 13.71
N TRP A 58 1.74 -1.63 12.67
CA TRP A 58 2.70 -1.54 11.56
C TRP A 58 2.55 -0.22 10.78
N THR A 59 1.33 0.25 10.53
CA THR A 59 1.07 1.48 9.77
C THR A 59 1.36 2.73 10.61
N SER A 60 1.01 2.72 11.90
CA SER A 60 1.16 3.88 12.79
C SER A 60 2.58 4.07 13.34
N LYS A 61 3.39 3.02 13.45
CA LYS A 61 4.73 3.09 14.07
C LYS A 61 5.80 2.50 13.16
N PRO A 62 6.64 3.30 12.49
CA PRO A 62 7.71 2.79 11.64
C PRO A 62 8.70 1.87 12.38
N GLU A 63 8.95 2.13 13.67
CA GLU A 63 9.98 1.46 14.48
C GLU A 63 9.66 -0.02 14.76
N VAL A 64 8.39 -0.41 14.65
CA VAL A 64 7.93 -1.78 14.93
C VAL A 64 7.86 -2.65 13.68
N ARG A 65 8.03 -2.09 12.49
CA ARG A 65 7.88 -2.81 11.20
C ARG A 65 8.86 -3.98 11.04
N THR A 66 10.04 -3.87 11.64
CA THR A 66 11.06 -4.95 11.67
C THR A 66 10.68 -6.09 12.62
N LYS A 67 9.79 -5.84 13.58
CA LYS A 67 9.38 -6.80 14.62
C LYS A 67 8.03 -7.46 14.31
N ILE A 68 7.20 -6.83 13.48
CA ILE A 68 5.88 -7.34 13.11
C ILE A 68 5.94 -7.90 11.69
N ASN A 69 5.82 -9.22 11.59
CA ASN A 69 5.68 -9.88 10.30
C ASN A 69 4.28 -9.63 9.72
N MET A 70 4.23 -8.91 8.60
CA MET A 70 3.03 -8.64 7.81
C MET A 70 3.22 -9.17 6.39
N ARG A 71 2.17 -9.78 5.84
CA ARG A 71 2.17 -10.24 4.43
C ARG A 71 1.91 -9.05 3.50
N PHE A 72 2.47 -9.13 2.28
CA PHE A 72 2.20 -8.19 1.19
C PHE A 72 2.45 -6.71 1.54
N THR A 73 3.54 -6.43 2.27
CA THR A 73 3.96 -5.07 2.66
C THR A 73 4.57 -4.26 1.53
N GLU A 74 5.14 -4.92 0.53
CA GLU A 74 5.77 -4.26 -0.63
C GLU A 74 4.72 -3.68 -1.59
N PRO A 75 4.97 -2.54 -2.25
CA PRO A 75 4.06 -1.97 -3.26
C PRO A 75 3.71 -2.96 -4.40
N ARG A 76 2.48 -2.93 -4.94
CA ARG A 76 2.18 -3.56 -6.25
C ARG A 76 2.68 -2.61 -7.32
N GLY A 77 3.86 -2.85 -7.86
CA GLY A 77 4.45 -2.03 -8.91
C GLY A 77 5.91 -2.39 -9.18
N ILE A 78 6.43 -1.90 -10.30
CA ILE A 78 7.83 -2.06 -10.71
C ILE A 78 8.72 -1.63 -9.55
N SER A 79 9.39 -2.58 -8.92
CA SER A 79 10.43 -2.29 -7.95
C SER A 79 11.57 -1.60 -8.68
N GLY A 80 11.92 -0.39 -8.25
CA GLY A 80 13.11 0.32 -8.73
C GLY A 80 14.43 -0.31 -8.25
N THR A 81 14.44 -1.60 -7.87
CA THR A 81 15.64 -2.34 -7.46
C THR A 81 16.65 -2.47 -8.60
N ASN A 82 16.21 -2.37 -9.86
CA ASN A 82 17.08 -2.37 -11.04
C ASN A 82 17.29 -0.97 -11.66
N CYS A 83 16.87 0.11 -10.97
CA CYS A 83 17.06 1.47 -11.45
C CYS A 83 18.33 2.05 -10.83
N VAL A 84 19.30 2.37 -11.69
CA VAL A 84 20.61 2.94 -11.30
C VAL A 84 20.46 4.32 -10.64
N GLU A 85 19.44 5.10 -11.03
CA GLU A 85 19.15 6.40 -10.43
C GLU A 85 18.12 6.29 -9.30
N LYS A 86 18.56 6.69 -8.09
CA LYS A 86 17.82 6.56 -6.82
C LYS A 86 17.03 7.81 -6.42
N THR A 87 16.78 8.75 -7.33
CA THR A 87 16.17 10.03 -6.94
C THR A 87 15.19 10.51 -8.00
N ILE A 88 14.00 9.89 -8.05
CA ILE A 88 12.92 10.37 -8.92
C ILE A 88 11.67 10.60 -8.08
N LEU A 89 11.27 11.87 -7.97
CA LEU A 89 10.03 12.33 -7.35
C LEU A 89 9.03 12.69 -8.46
N ALA A 90 8.43 11.69 -9.12
CA ALA A 90 7.67 11.94 -10.34
C ALA A 90 6.24 12.45 -10.10
N VAL A 91 6.01 13.75 -9.90
CA VAL A 91 4.64 14.32 -9.86
C VAL A 91 4.03 14.34 -11.27
N CYS A 92 2.98 13.55 -11.54
CA CYS A 92 2.31 13.57 -12.85
C CYS A 92 1.16 14.58 -12.88
N SER A 93 1.20 15.54 -13.80
CA SER A 93 0.05 16.40 -14.12
C SER A 93 -0.93 15.66 -15.05
N SER A 94 -2.22 15.72 -14.73
CA SER A 94 -3.30 15.01 -15.44
C SER A 94 -3.54 15.49 -16.87
N ILE A 95 -3.11 16.71 -17.21
CA ILE A 95 -3.39 17.32 -18.51
C ILE A 95 -2.15 17.28 -19.44
N ASN A 96 -0.94 17.17 -18.88
CA ASN A 96 0.30 16.97 -19.61
C ASN A 96 1.27 16.19 -18.70
N PRO A 97 1.30 14.85 -18.78
CA PRO A 97 2.12 14.07 -17.88
C PRO A 97 3.60 14.39 -18.12
N LYS A 98 4.21 15.02 -17.12
CA LYS A 98 5.64 15.35 -17.07
C LYS A 98 6.21 14.70 -15.83
N LEU A 99 7.42 14.17 -15.97
CA LEU A 99 8.19 13.70 -14.85
C LEU A 99 8.92 14.92 -14.28
N LEU A 100 8.54 15.33 -13.07
CA LEU A 100 9.26 16.36 -12.33
C LEU A 100 10.32 15.72 -11.44
N GLN A 101 11.40 16.45 -11.18
CA GLN A 101 12.39 16.13 -10.16
C GLN A 101 12.57 17.37 -9.29
N TYR A 102 12.65 17.17 -7.98
CA TYR A 102 12.90 18.26 -7.05
C TYR A 102 14.41 18.53 -6.98
N ASN A 103 14.80 19.74 -7.34
CA ASN A 103 16.18 20.22 -7.24
C ASN A 103 16.37 20.88 -5.86
N LYS A 104 17.10 20.19 -4.97
CA LYS A 104 17.36 20.68 -3.59
C LYS A 104 18.24 21.94 -3.57
N ALA A 105 19.12 22.13 -4.54
CA ALA A 105 20.01 23.30 -4.58
C ALA A 105 19.25 24.59 -4.96
N GLU A 106 18.22 24.46 -5.80
CA GLU A 106 17.40 25.58 -6.25
C GLU A 106 16.06 25.70 -5.53
N ASP A 107 15.75 24.77 -4.63
CA ASP A 107 14.47 24.65 -3.91
C ASP A 107 13.24 24.69 -4.83
N LYS A 108 13.34 24.02 -5.98
CA LYS A 108 12.31 24.09 -7.04
C LYS A 108 12.09 22.75 -7.72
N TRP A 109 10.87 22.57 -8.24
CA TRP A 109 10.53 21.49 -9.13
C TRP A 109 10.96 21.82 -10.56
N GLN A 110 11.73 20.93 -11.17
CA GLN A 110 12.19 21.04 -12.55
C GLN A 110 11.67 19.87 -13.38
N GLU A 111 11.45 20.09 -14.69
CA GLU A 111 11.09 19.02 -15.61
C GLU A 111 12.31 18.13 -15.89
N TYR A 112 12.21 16.85 -15.55
CA TYR A 112 13.24 15.86 -15.82
C TYR A 112 13.02 15.16 -17.17
N ALA A 113 11.77 14.76 -17.45
CA ALA A 113 11.42 14.13 -18.72
C ALA A 113 9.96 14.35 -19.10
N SER A 114 9.70 14.49 -20.40
CA SER A 114 8.34 14.54 -20.93
C SER A 114 7.82 13.13 -21.22
N ILE A 115 6.61 12.80 -20.76
CA ILE A 115 6.00 11.48 -20.99
C ILE A 115 5.15 11.55 -22.26
N LYS A 116 5.61 10.91 -23.35
CA LYS A 116 4.89 10.87 -24.63
C LYS A 116 3.74 9.85 -24.65
N TYR A 117 2.91 9.78 -23.61
CA TYR A 117 1.81 8.81 -23.52
C TYR A 117 0.50 9.44 -23.04
N LYS A 118 -0.60 9.20 -23.77
CA LYS A 118 -1.96 9.68 -23.49
C LYS A 118 -2.70 8.81 -22.45
N TYR A 119 -2.06 8.42 -21.36
CA TYR A 119 -2.79 7.73 -20.27
C TYR A 119 -3.43 8.76 -19.33
N GLN A 120 -4.71 8.58 -19.02
CA GLN A 120 -5.49 9.44 -18.11
C GLN A 120 -5.06 9.36 -16.64
N SER A 121 -4.16 8.45 -16.28
CA SER A 121 -3.65 8.33 -14.91
C SER A 121 -2.21 7.82 -14.90
N CYS A 122 -1.28 8.67 -14.47
CA CYS A 122 0.02 8.21 -14.00
C CYS A 122 0.02 8.21 -12.48
N ARG A 123 0.68 7.21 -11.90
CA ARG A 123 0.88 7.12 -10.46
C ARG A 123 2.28 7.60 -10.12
N THR A 124 2.36 8.64 -9.32
CA THR A 124 3.60 9.14 -8.74
C THR A 124 4.07 8.17 -7.66
N ILE A 125 5.35 7.78 -7.71
CA ILE A 125 6.01 7.02 -6.64
C ILE A 125 7.10 7.93 -6.09
N LEU A 126 7.03 8.28 -4.80
CA LEU A 126 8.12 8.95 -4.11
C LEU A 126 9.16 7.90 -3.69
N LYS A 127 10.43 8.15 -4.02
CA LYS A 127 11.58 7.41 -3.49
C LYS A 127 12.68 8.41 -3.12
N ASP A 128 12.67 8.84 -1.86
CA ASP A 128 13.79 9.52 -1.20
C ASP A 128 14.18 8.64 -0.01
N ASP A 129 15.48 8.41 0.18
CA ASP A 129 16.02 7.70 1.34
C ASP A 129 15.91 8.54 2.63
N ASN A 130 15.50 9.83 2.53
CA ASN A 130 15.42 10.81 3.62
C ASN A 130 14.00 11.35 3.90
N LEU A 131 12.96 10.77 3.31
CA LEU A 131 11.59 11.12 3.69
C LEU A 131 11.24 10.36 4.97
N ILE A 132 11.37 11.06 6.10
CA ILE A 132 10.87 10.66 7.42
C ILE A 132 9.35 10.45 7.34
#